data_AF-A0A2V7PXF6-F1
#
_entry.id   AF-A0A2V7PXF6-F1
#
_cell.length_a   1.000
_cell.length_b   1.000
_cell.length_c   1.000
_cell.angle_alpha   90.00
_cell.angle_beta   90.00
_cell.angle_gamma   90.00
#
_symmetry.space_group_name_H-M   'P 1'
#
loop_
_entity.id
_entity.type
_entity.pdbx_description
1 polymer ?
#
loop_
_entity_poly.entity_id
_entity_poly.type
_entity_poly.pdbx_seq_one_letter_code
_entity_poly.pdbx_strand_id
1 'polypeptide(L)' 'HTLFVQNERYQDSVILERLVRAARRGVKVHVMARPPHSLKKDQLVEGVGGLRILEDVGVKIHKLKGLKLHGKMLL' A
#
# COMPACT_ATOMS: atom_id res chain seq x y z
N HIS A 1 1.51 18.32 4.06
CA HIS A 1 2.42 17.17 4.13
C HIS A 1 1.78 15.99 3.42
N THR A 2 2.49 15.43 2.44
CA THR A 2 2.03 14.30 1.62
C THR A 2 3.11 13.22 1.69
N LEU A 3 2.72 11.95 1.75
CA LEU A 3 3.62 10.81 1.77
C LEU A 3 3.27 9.90 0.60
N PHE A 4 4.22 9.64 -0.28
CA PHE A 4 4.11 8.66 -1.34
C PHE A 4 4.94 7.44 -0.98
N VAL A 5 4.31 6.28 -0.93
CA VAL A 5 4.99 5.01 -0.69
C VAL A 5 4.77 4.10 -1.87
N GLN A 6 5.85 3.52 -2.36
CA GLN A 6 5.83 2.59 -3.46
C GLN A 6 6.49 1.29 -3.02
N ASN A 7 5.72 0.21 -3.05
CA ASN A 7 6.24 -1.12 -2.80
C ASN A 7 5.36 -2.17 -3.49
N GLU A 8 5.95 -3.29 -3.84
CA GLU A 8 5.24 -4.39 -4.48
C GLU A 8 4.14 -5.00 -3.61
N ARG A 9 4.34 -5.01 -2.29
CA ARG A 9 3.48 -5.64 -1.28
C ARG A 9 3.56 -4.88 0.05
N TYR A 10 2.47 -4.88 0.81
CA TYR A 10 2.35 -4.25 2.13
C TYR A 10 1.89 -5.29 3.16
N GLN A 11 2.79 -6.19 3.54
CA GLN A 11 2.51 -7.30 4.46
C GLN A 11 2.97 -6.99 5.89
N ASP A 12 3.97 -6.13 6.04
CA ASP A 12 4.54 -5.78 7.34
C ASP A 12 3.56 -4.93 8.16
N SER A 13 3.16 -5.45 9.32
CA SER A 13 2.20 -4.81 10.21
C SER A 13 2.72 -3.51 10.80
N VAL A 14 4.03 -3.38 11.04
CA VAL A 14 4.64 -2.16 11.56
C VAL A 14 4.56 -1.07 10.49
N ILE A 15 4.91 -1.37 9.25
CA ILE A 15 4.80 -0.39 8.15
C ILE A 15 3.35 0.08 7.97
N LEU A 16 2.39 -0.85 7.92
CA LEU A 16 0.97 -0.51 7.82
C LEU A 16 0.51 0.39 8.98
N GLU A 17 0.86 0.04 10.22
CA GLU A 17 0.53 0.83 11.40
C GLU A 17 1.07 2.27 11.29
N ARG A 18 2.31 2.45 10.84
CA ARG A 18 2.91 3.78 10.67
C ARG A 18 2.19 4.60 9.60
N LEU A 19 1.78 3.98 8.50
CA LEU A 19 0.98 4.64 7.46
C LEU A 19 -0.39 5.06 7.98
N VAL A 20 -1.07 4.18 8.73
CA VAL A 20 -2.35 4.49 9.38
C VAL A 20 -2.19 5.67 10.35
N ARG A 21 -1.16 5.65 11.20
CA ARG A 21 -0.87 6.76 12.13
C ARG A 21 -0.57 8.06 11.38
N ALA A 22 0.11 8.01 10.24
CA ALA A 22 0.37 9.19 9.41
C ALA A 22 -0.94 9.76 8.82
N ALA A 23 -1.79 8.90 8.25
CA ALA A 23 -3.10 9.29 7.73
C ALA A 23 -3.98 9.92 8.83
N ARG A 24 -4.01 9.32 10.02
CA ARG A 24 -4.74 9.85 11.20
C ARG A 24 -4.26 11.22 11.67
N ARG A 25 -2.98 11.58 11.45
CA ARG A 25 -2.44 12.91 11.73
C ARG A 25 -2.78 13.94 10.63
N GLY A 26 -3.51 13.56 9.60
CA GLY A 26 -3.87 14.42 8.47
C GLY A 26 -2.82 14.48 7.36
N VAL A 27 -1.83 13.58 7.34
CA VAL A 27 -0.91 13.45 6.21
C VAL A 27 -1.66 12.83 5.04
N LYS A 28 -1.55 13.43 3.84
CA LYS A 28 -2.11 12.84 2.62
C LYS A 28 -1.24 11.66 2.20
N VAL A 29 -1.68 10.44 2.47
CA VAL A 29 -0.92 9.23 2.14
C VAL A 29 -1.39 8.66 0.80
N HIS A 30 -0.44 8.38 -0.07
CA HIS A 30 -0.63 7.75 -1.36
C HIS A 30 0.24 6.49 -1.41
N VAL A 31 -0.38 5.35 -1.69
CA VAL A 31 0.30 4.06 -1.72
C VAL A 31 0.19 3.48 -3.12
N MET A 32 1.32 3.06 -3.69
CA MET A 32 1.34 2.30 -4.93
C MET A 32 1.68 0.84 -4.63
N ALA A 33 0.85 -0.08 -5.12
CA ALA A 33 0.95 -1.52 -4.90
C ALA A 33 0.69 -2.33 -6.18
N ARG A 34 1.12 -3.59 -6.20
CA ARG A 34 0.74 -4.51 -7.28
C ARG A 34 -0.76 -4.81 -7.28
N PRO A 35 -1.37 -5.04 -8.46
CA PRO A 35 -2.77 -5.42 -8.51
C PRO A 35 -2.98 -6.84 -7.94
N PRO A 36 -4.12 -7.13 -7.27
CA PRO A 36 -4.36 -8.43 -6.64
C PRO A 36 -4.28 -9.63 -7.58
N HIS A 37 -4.74 -9.49 -8.83
CA HIS A 37 -4.69 -10.57 -9.83
C HIS A 37 -3.27 -10.94 -10.28
N SER A 38 -2.25 -10.14 -9.92
CA SER A 38 -0.84 -10.45 -10.19
C SER A 38 -0.16 -11.20 -9.04
N LEU A 39 -0.87 -11.41 -7.92
CA LEU A 39 -0.37 -12.14 -6.76
C LEU A 39 -0.69 -13.64 -6.86
N LYS A 40 0.16 -14.46 -6.24
CA LYS A 40 -0.12 -15.89 -6.06
C LYS A 40 -1.23 -16.09 -5.02
N LYS A 41 -1.97 -17.21 -5.10
CA LYS A 41 -3.16 -17.48 -4.25
C LYS A 41 -2.83 -17.46 -2.75
N ASP A 42 -1.70 -18.02 -2.37
CA ASP A 42 -1.13 -18.05 -1.02
C ASP A 42 -0.79 -16.65 -0.48
N GLN A 43 -0.48 -15.70 -1.37
CA GLN A 43 -0.07 -14.33 -1.01
C GLN A 43 -1.22 -13.32 -1.09
N LEU A 44 -2.41 -13.77 -1.49
CA LEU A 44 -3.53 -12.90 -1.82
C LEU A 44 -4.14 -12.29 -0.55
N VAL A 45 -4.28 -13.08 0.52
CA VAL A 45 -4.83 -12.62 1.80
C VAL A 45 -3.93 -11.53 2.40
N GLU A 46 -2.62 -11.78 2.51
CA GLU A 46 -1.69 -10.81 3.08
C GLU A 46 -1.49 -9.59 2.18
N GLY A 47 -1.39 -9.80 0.86
CA GLY A 47 -1.17 -8.73 -0.11
C GLY A 47 -2.37 -7.80 -0.30
N VAL A 48 -3.59 -8.29 -0.06
CA VAL A 48 -4.83 -7.49 -0.13
C VAL A 48 -5.25 -6.96 1.25
N GLY A 49 -5.02 -7.72 2.32
CA GLY A 49 -5.43 -7.36 3.68
C GLY A 49 -4.85 -6.03 4.15
N GLY A 50 -3.53 -5.85 3.97
CA GLY A 50 -2.88 -4.59 4.32
C GLY A 50 -3.40 -3.40 3.52
N LEU A 51 -3.67 -3.60 2.23
CA LEU A 51 -4.25 -2.57 1.37
C LEU A 51 -5.67 -2.19 1.80
N ARG A 52 -6.49 -3.16 2.21
CA ARG A 52 -7.86 -2.91 2.67
C ARG A 52 -7.90 -2.07 3.94
N ILE A 53 -7.01 -2.35 4.90
CA ILE A 53 -6.87 -1.55 6.13
C ILE A 53 -6.52 -0.08 5.80
N LEU A 54 -5.63 0.13 4.82
CA LEU A 54 -5.25 1.47 4.38
C LEU A 54 -6.41 2.20 3.69
N GLU A 55 -7.17 1.49 2.85
CA GLU A 55 -8.37 2.02 2.20
C GLU A 55 -9.44 2.44 3.22
N ASP A 56 -9.68 1.62 4.25
CA ASP A 56 -10.66 1.87 5.32
C ASP A 56 -10.35 3.15 6.12
N VAL A 57 -9.06 3.55 6.21
CA VAL A 57 -8.64 4.79 6.86
C VAL A 57 -8.43 5.96 5.88
N GLY A 58 -8.85 5.80 4.62
CA GLY A 58 -8.86 6.87 3.62
C GLY A 58 -7.56 7.08 2.84
N VAL A 59 -6.62 6.13 2.88
CA VAL A 59 -5.40 6.19 2.07
C VAL A 59 -5.71 5.90 0.60
N LYS A 60 -5.13 6.69 -0.31
CA LYS A 60 -5.32 6.50 -1.75
C LYS A 60 -4.40 5.42 -2.29
N ILE A 61 -4.97 4.35 -2.83
CA ILE A 61 -4.23 3.21 -3.39
C ILE A 61 -4.18 3.32 -4.91
N HIS A 62 -2.97 3.27 -5.45
CA HIS A 62 -2.65 3.31 -6.87
C HIS A 62 -2.12 1.95 -7.32
N LYS A 63 -2.51 1.52 -8.51
CA LYS A 63 -2.08 0.25 -9.12
C LYS A 63 -1.49 0.53 -10.49
N LEU A 64 -0.37 -0.10 -10.81
CA LEU A 64 0.20 -0.03 -12.16
C LEU A 64 -0.62 -0.88 -13.14
N LYS A 65 -0.75 -0.39 -14.38
CA LYS A 65 -1.37 -1.11 -15.50
C LYS A 65 -0.28 -1.49 -16.50
N GLY A 66 -0.08 -2.79 -16.73
CA GLY A 66 0.88 -3.29 -17.71
C GLY A 66 2.37 -3.10 -17.36
N LEU A 67 2.69 -2.57 -16.17
CA LEU A 67 4.07 -2.33 -15.72
C LEU A 67 4.38 -3.10 -14.44
N LYS A 68 5.64 -3.53 -14.29
CA LYS A 68 6.12 -4.20 -13.08
C LYS A 68 6.50 -3.19 -12.00
N LEU A 69 5.89 -3.33 -10.83
CA LEU A 69 6.23 -2.51 -9.67
C LEU A 69 7.45 -3.11 -8.95
N HIS A 70 8.64 -2.56 -9.17
CA HIS A 70 9.89 -3.00 -8.50
C HIS A 70 10.52 -1.94 -7.61
N GLY A 71 10.13 -0.66 -7.73
CA GLY A 71 10.64 0.40 -6.88
C GLY A 71 10.23 0.21 -5.42
N LYS A 72 11.18 0.43 -4.50
CA LYS A 72 10.96 0.53 -3.05
C LYS A 72 11.29 1.96 -2.67
N MET A 73 10.29 2.83 -2.72
CA MET A 73 10.48 4.27 -2.60
C MET A 73 9.55 4.85 -1.54
N LEU A 74 10.03 5.89 -0.87
CA LEU A 74 9.28 6.70 0.08
C LEU A 74 9.66 8.17 -0.15
N LEU A 75 8.66 9.01 -0.39
CA LEU A 75 8.80 10.44 -0.73
C LEU A 75 7.84 11.28 0.08
#